data_AF-A0A924IAC9-F1
#
_entry.id   AF-A0A924IAC9-F1
#
_cell.length_a   1.000
_cell.length_b   1.000
_cell.length_c   1.000
_cell.angle_alpha   90.00
_cell.angle_beta   90.00
_cell.angle_gamma   90.00
#
_symmetry.space_group_name_H-M   'P 1'
#
loop_
_entity.id
_entity.type
_entity.pdbx_description
1 polymer ?
#
loop_
_entity_poly.entity_id
_entity_poly.type
_entity_poly.pdbx_seq_one_letter_code
_entity_poly.pdbx_strand_id
1 'polypeptide(L)' 'EAVIAKIISETGASGIASMGKVMGLAAAQLGGTAEGKTISTIVKKLLT' A
#
# COMPACT_ATOMS: atom_id res chain seq x y z
N GLU A 1 3.77 6.78 4.12
CA GLU A 1 3.92 5.56 4.97
C GLU A 1 2.71 5.29 5.86
N ALA A 2 2.23 6.25 6.68
CA ALA A 2 1.15 6.01 7.66
C ALA A 2 -0.14 5.39 7.08
N VAL A 3 -0.63 5.88 5.93
CA VAL A 3 -1.82 5.33 5.25
C VAL A 3 -1.62 3.88 4.84
N ILE A 4 -0.44 3.55 4.31
CA ILE A 4 -0.13 2.21 3.82
C ILE A 4 0.01 1.22 4.99
N ALA A 5 0.68 1.61 6.07
CA ALA A 5 0.76 0.81 7.29
C ALA A 5 -0.63 0.56 7.90
N LYS A 6 -1.50 1.58 7.90
CA LYS A 6 -2.89 1.44 8.35
C LYS A 6 -3.67 0.45 7.49
N ILE A 7 -3.59 0.58 6.16
CA ILE A 7 -4.24 -0.36 5.22
C ILE A 7 -3.72 -1.79 5.44
N ILE A 8 -2.40 -1.97 5.61
CA ILE A 8 -1.79 -3.27 5.86
C ILE A 8 -2.35 -3.90 7.14
N SER A 9 -2.40 -3.12 8.22
CA SER A 9 -2.94 -3.55 9.50
C SER A 9 -4.44 -3.86 9.44
N GLU A 10 -5.23 -3.02 8.76
CA GLU A 10 -6.69 -3.20 8.64
C GLU A 10 -7.06 -4.40 7.76
N THR A 11 -6.24 -4.68 6.75
CA THR A 11 -6.52 -5.75 5.78
C THR A 11 -5.85 -7.08 6.12
N GLY A 12 -4.96 -7.10 7.13
CA GLY A 12 -4.10 -8.24 7.43
C GLY A 12 -3.18 -8.59 6.25
N ALA A 13 -2.86 -7.61 5.40
CA ALA A 13 -2.07 -7.83 4.20
C ALA A 13 -0.64 -8.22 4.57
N SER A 14 -0.20 -9.39 4.11
CA SER A 14 1.15 -9.87 4.32
C SER A 14 1.71 -10.46 3.04
N GLY A 15 3.00 -10.24 2.81
CA GLY A 15 3.72 -10.73 1.64
C GLY A 15 3.34 -10.06 0.32
N ILE A 16 4.13 -10.35 -0.71
CA ILE A 16 4.04 -9.72 -2.04
C ILE A 16 2.69 -10.01 -2.72
N ALA A 17 2.04 -11.13 -2.40
CA ALA A 17 0.69 -11.46 -2.91
C ALA A 17 -0.36 -10.39 -2.54
N SER A 18 -0.17 -9.69 -1.42
CA SER A 18 -1.10 -8.65 -0.95
C SER A 18 -0.79 -7.27 -1.55
N MET A 19 0.33 -7.12 -2.29
CA MET A 19 0.80 -5.84 -2.81
C MET A 19 -0.23 -5.16 -3.72
N GLY A 20 -0.86 -5.90 -4.64
CA GLY A 20 -1.86 -5.35 -5.57
C GLY A 20 -3.08 -4.76 -4.84
N LYS A 21 -3.54 -5.45 -3.79
CA LYS A 21 -4.66 -5.00 -2.94
C LYS A 21 -4.29 -3.74 -2.16
N VAL A 22 -3.13 -3.74 -1.50
CA VAL A 22 -2.65 -2.59 -0.71
C VAL A 22 -2.42 -1.37 -1.60
N MET A 23 -1.84 -1.56 -2.80
CA MET A 23 -1.65 -0.48 -3.78
C MET A 23 -2.97 0.12 -4.24
N GLY A 24 -3.98 -0.71 -4.56
CA GLY A 24 -5.29 -0.24 -4.99
C GLY A 24 -6.02 0.56 -3.90
N LEU A 25 -5.99 0.08 -2.66
CA LEU A 25 -6.57 0.77 -1.50
C LEU A 25 -5.84 2.08 -1.19
N ALA A 26 -4.50 2.06 -1.25
CA ALA A 26 -3.70 3.26 -1.04
C ALA A 26 -3.96 4.32 -2.12
N ALA A 27 -4.05 3.91 -3.39
CA ALA A 27 -4.37 4.80 -4.50
C ALA A 27 -5.78 5.41 -4.39
N ALA A 28 -6.76 4.61 -3.96
CA ALA A 28 -8.12 5.08 -3.71
C ALA A 28 -8.18 6.08 -2.55
N GLN A 29 -7.45 5.81 -1.46
CA GLN A 29 -7.45 6.64 -0.25
C GLN A 29 -6.61 7.91 -0.38
N LEU A 30 -5.59 7.90 -1.24
CA LEU A 30 -4.72 9.04 -1.53
C LEU A 30 -5.17 9.85 -2.76
N GLY A 31 -6.37 9.59 -3.29
CA GLY A 31 -6.99 10.44 -4.31
C GLY A 31 -6.39 10.32 -5.72
N GLY A 32 -5.90 9.14 -6.11
CA GLY A 32 -5.56 8.82 -7.51
C GLY A 32 -4.28 9.47 -8.08
N THR A 33 -3.66 10.43 -7.39
CA THR A 33 -2.46 11.14 -7.90
C THR A 33 -1.21 11.00 -7.04
N ALA A 34 -1.30 10.35 -5.87
CA ALA A 34 -0.11 10.11 -5.05
C ALA A 34 0.82 9.13 -5.77
N GLU A 35 1.85 9.68 -6.41
CA GLU A 35 3.08 9.07 -6.89
C GLU A 35 3.10 7.54 -6.77
N GLY A 36 2.56 6.83 -7.77
CA GLY A 36 2.49 5.37 -7.76
C GLY A 36 3.84 4.69 -7.50
N LYS A 37 4.95 5.36 -7.86
CA LYS A 37 6.32 4.95 -7.50
C LYS A 37 6.59 5.00 -5.99
N THR A 38 6.19 6.07 -5.31
CA THR A 38 6.36 6.26 -3.87
C THR A 38 5.54 5.23 -3.10
N ILE A 39 4.27 5.02 -3.49
CA ILE A 39 3.42 3.98 -2.91
C ILE A 39 4.05 2.60 -3.13
N SER A 40 4.46 2.27 -4.36
CA SER A 40 5.06 0.97 -4.66
C SER A 40 6.34 0.70 -3.87
N THR A 41 7.18 1.72 -3.68
CA THR A 41 8.41 1.62 -2.88
C THR A 41 8.09 1.34 -1.41
N ILE A 42 7.13 2.08 -0.84
CA ILE A 42 6.73 1.91 0.56
C ILE A 42 6.05 0.56 0.79
N VAL A 43 5.12 0.17 -0.08
CA VAL A 43 4.41 -1.11 0.01
C VAL A 43 5.39 -2.27 -0.10
N LYS A 44 6.35 -2.21 -1.03
CA LYS A 44 7.42 -3.21 -1.08
C LYS A 44 8.17 -3.27 0.24
N LYS A 45 8.67 -2.13 0.74
CA LYS A 45 9.43 -2.06 2.00
C LYS A 45 8.67 -2.60 3.22
N LEU A 46 7.34 -2.53 3.22
CA LEU A 46 6.49 -3.01 4.33
C LEU A 46 6.00 -4.46 4.17
N LEU A 47 6.01 -5.01 2.95
CA LEU A 47 5.52 -6.37 2.66
C LEU A 47 6.63 -7.37 2.31
N THR A 48 7.86 -6.91 2.06
CA THR A 48 9.08 -7.72 2.04
C THR A 48 9.68 -7.80 3.43
#